data_AF-A0A3D3UVM5-F1
#
_entry.id   AF-A0A3D3UVM5-F1
#
_cell.length_a   1.000
_cell.length_b   1.000
_cell.length_c   1.000
_cell.angle_alpha   90.00
_cell.angle_beta   90.00
_cell.angle_gamma   90.00
#
_symmetry.space_group_name_H-M   'P 1'
#
loop_
_entity.id
_entity.type
_entity.pdbx_description
1 polymer ?
#
loop_
_entity_poly.entity_id
_entity_poly.type
_entity_poly.pdbx_seq_one_letter_code
_entity_poly.pdbx_strand_id
1 'polypeptide(L)'
;MKRQTFFKPAVYCSLIALTMLSAQLWAQPSSFRKGIYGDWQVKVEFGERQMESILSFSRNAEGNMTGQWISFWGMNELKDVKFEDNKLSFVQVVRFGDNEFTSNFTG
;
A
#
# COMPACT_ATOMS: atom_id res chain seq x y z
N MET A 1 0.48 57.29 18.73
CA MET A 1 0.91 56.24 17.77
C MET A 1 0.77 54.88 18.44
N LYS A 2 -0.13 54.02 17.95
CA LYS A 2 -0.42 52.69 18.54
C LYS A 2 0.58 51.66 17.98
N ARG A 3 1.38 51.02 18.83
CA ARG A 3 2.24 49.88 18.46
C ARG A 3 1.38 48.61 18.48
N GLN A 4 1.02 48.10 17.31
CA GLN A 4 0.34 46.81 17.19
C GLN A 4 1.34 45.68 16.99
N THR A 5 1.06 44.62 17.75
CA THR A 5 1.73 43.35 17.93
C THR A 5 1.69 42.48 16.66
N PHE A 6 2.79 42.39 15.93
CA PHE A 6 2.92 41.49 14.76
C PHE A 6 3.71 40.20 15.02
N PHE A 7 4.21 39.97 16.25
CA PHE A 7 5.07 38.81 16.52
C PHE A 7 4.35 37.48 16.77
N LYS A 8 3.04 37.49 17.09
CA LYS A 8 2.31 36.26 17.42
C LYS A 8 1.93 35.38 16.21
N PRO A 9 1.38 35.90 15.09
CA PRO A 9 0.90 35.03 14.01
C PRO A 9 2.01 34.29 13.25
N ALA A 10 3.21 34.88 13.15
CA ALA A 10 4.35 34.24 12.48
C ALA A 10 4.83 32.97 13.20
N VAL A 11 4.80 32.96 14.54
CA VAL A 11 5.20 31.82 15.37
C VAL A 11 4.21 30.67 15.25
N TYR A 12 2.90 30.96 15.18
CA TYR A 12 1.87 29.93 14.99
C TYR A 12 1.95 29.28 13.60
N CYS A 13 2.21 30.04 12.54
CA CYS A 13 2.42 29.47 11.20
C CYS A 13 3.66 28.56 11.14
N SER A 14 4.76 28.93 11.80
CA SER A 14 5.95 28.07 11.87
C SER A 14 5.74 26.79 12.68
N LEU A 15 4.93 26.83 13.75
CA LEU A 15 4.59 25.66 14.54
C LEU A 15 3.71 24.68 13.76
N ILE A 16 2.72 25.17 13.01
CA ILE A 16 1.85 24.31 12.18
C ILE A 16 2.65 23.66 11.04
N ALA A 17 3.55 24.41 10.40
CA ALA A 17 4.43 23.86 9.37
C ALA A 17 5.37 22.77 9.93
N LEU A 18 5.90 22.93 11.14
CA LEU A 18 6.70 21.90 11.80
C LEU A 18 5.90 20.64 12.15
N THR A 19 4.62 20.80 12.56
CA THR A 19 3.76 19.64 12.84
C THR A 19 3.31 18.90 11.58
N MET A 20 3.20 19.56 10.43
CA MET A 20 2.92 18.86 9.18
C MET A 20 4.14 18.12 8.62
N LEU A 21 5.35 18.65 8.83
CA LEU A 21 6.59 17.97 8.43
C LEU A 21 6.85 16.69 9.25
N SER A 22 6.41 16.65 10.51
CA SER A 22 6.55 15.43 11.34
C SER A 22 5.55 14.33 10.99
N ALA A 23 4.38 14.67 10.43
CA ALA A 23 3.40 13.66 9.99
C ALA A 23 3.93 12.80 8.81
N GLN A 24 4.80 13.37 7.97
CA GLN A 24 5.42 12.64 6.86
C GLN A 24 6.56 11.71 7.30
N LEU A 25 7.11 11.88 8.51
CA LEU A 25 8.13 10.99 9.06
C LEU A 25 7.58 9.71 9.69
N TRP A 26 6.25 9.59 9.86
CA TRP A 26 5.63 8.33 10.31
C TRP A 26 5.23 7.41 9.15
N ALA A 27 5.26 7.91 7.92
CA ALA A 27 5.15 7.10 6.70
C ALA A 27 6.53 6.62 6.22
N GLN A 28 7.48 6.38 7.13
CA GLN A 28 8.65 5.59 6.77
C GLN A 28 8.15 4.15 6.55
N PRO A 29 8.31 3.56 5.34
CA PRO A 29 8.03 2.15 5.17
C PRO A 29 8.90 1.41 6.17
N SER A 30 8.25 0.80 7.15
CA SER A 30 8.92 0.02 8.18
C SER A 30 9.63 -1.11 7.47
N SER A 31 10.93 -0.95 7.24
CA SER A 31 11.82 -2.00 6.72
C SER A 31 12.06 -3.08 7.77
N PHE A 32 11.03 -3.43 8.55
CA PHE A 32 11.15 -4.39 9.62
C PHE A 32 10.88 -5.80 9.10
N ARG A 33 12.02 -6.44 8.76
CA ARG A 33 12.25 -7.84 8.39
C ARG A 33 12.13 -8.16 6.90
N LYS A 34 13.29 -8.58 6.37
CA LYS A 34 13.60 -9.28 5.11
C LYS A 34 12.49 -10.26 4.64
N GLY A 35 11.41 -9.74 4.11
CA GLY A 35 10.23 -10.48 3.66
C GLY A 35 9.37 -9.58 2.76
N ILE A 36 8.33 -10.15 2.15
CA ILE A 36 7.51 -9.44 1.15
C ILE A 36 6.36 -8.61 1.75
N TYR A 37 6.37 -8.34 3.05
CA TYR A 37 5.28 -7.64 3.73
C TYR A 37 5.24 -6.16 3.36
N GLY A 38 4.03 -5.61 3.30
CA GLY A 38 3.76 -4.24 2.88
C GLY A 38 3.08 -4.17 1.52
N ASP A 39 3.02 -2.96 0.99
CA ASP A 39 2.31 -2.63 -0.23
C ASP A 39 3.28 -2.49 -1.40
N TRP A 40 2.98 -3.19 -2.49
CA TRP A 40 3.78 -3.25 -3.69
C TRP A 40 2.96 -2.72 -4.84
N GLN A 41 3.44 -1.66 -5.50
CA GLN A 41 2.84 -1.20 -6.73
C GLN A 41 3.20 -2.18 -7.86
N VAL A 42 2.19 -2.71 -8.52
CA VAL A 42 2.31 -3.58 -9.68
C VAL A 42 1.83 -2.83 -10.89
N LYS A 43 2.59 -2.94 -11.98
CA LYS A 43 2.23 -2.39 -13.29
C LYS A 43 1.98 -3.55 -14.23
N VAL A 44 0.76 -3.67 -14.71
CA VAL A 44 0.33 -4.74 -15.62
C VAL A 44 0.03 -4.13 -16.97
N GLU A 45 0.66 -4.65 -18.03
CA GLU A 45 0.32 -4.30 -19.40
C GLU A 45 -0.91 -5.12 -19.82
N PHE A 46 -1.99 -4.42 -20.17
CA PHE A 46 -3.23 -5.01 -20.62
C PHE A 46 -3.59 -4.44 -22.00
N GLY A 47 -3.16 -5.15 -23.06
CA GLY A 47 -3.18 -4.62 -24.41
C GLY A 47 -2.23 -3.43 -24.54
N GLU A 48 -2.72 -2.29 -25.03
CA GLU A 48 -1.96 -1.04 -25.16
C GLU A 48 -1.99 -0.16 -23.90
N ARG A 49 -2.70 -0.58 -22.84
CA ARG A 49 -2.89 0.21 -21.62
C ARG A 49 -2.06 -0.39 -20.49
N GLN A 50 -1.32 0.45 -19.78
CA GLN A 50 -0.71 0.10 -18.51
C GLN A 50 -1.74 0.32 -17.40
N MET A 51 -2.00 -0.72 -16.62
CA MET A 51 -2.83 -0.65 -15.42
C MET A 51 -1.93 -0.73 -14.19
N GLU A 52 -2.27 0.06 -13.17
CA GLU A 52 -1.61 0.00 -11.88
C GLU A 52 -2.52 -0.69 -10.87
N SER A 53 -1.91 -1.55 -10.05
CA SER A 53 -2.55 -2.20 -8.91
C SER A 53 -1.60 -2.20 -7.72
N ILE A 54 -2.13 -2.50 -6.54
CA ILE A 54 -1.36 -2.69 -5.32
C ILE A 54 -1.52 -4.14 -4.87
N LEU A 55 -0.39 -4.81 -4.69
CA LEU A 55 -0.29 -6.06 -3.95
C LEU A 55 0.04 -5.73 -2.50
N SER A 56 -0.88 -6.02 -1.57
CA SER A 56 -0.64 -5.82 -0.14
C SER A 56 -0.45 -7.16 0.55
N PHE A 57 0.69 -7.35 1.21
CA PHE A 57 0.97 -8.55 1.99
C PHE A 57 1.09 -8.23 3.48
N SER A 58 0.40 -9.02 4.28
CA SER A 58 0.33 -8.84 5.74
C SER A 58 0.37 -10.19 6.46
N ARG A 59 0.26 -10.15 7.78
CA ARG A 59 0.07 -11.33 8.62
C ARG A 59 -1.23 -11.22 9.36
N ASN A 60 -1.99 -12.30 9.43
CA ASN A 60 -3.15 -12.37 10.30
C ASN A 60 -2.72 -12.57 11.78
N ALA A 61 -3.69 -12.62 12.69
CA ALA A 61 -3.44 -12.79 14.13
C ALA A 61 -2.73 -14.12 14.49
N GLU A 62 -2.86 -15.15 13.64
CA GLU A 62 -2.20 -16.45 13.81
C GLU A 62 -0.76 -16.44 13.25
N GLY A 63 -0.34 -15.35 12.59
CA GLY A 63 0.94 -15.23 11.93
C GLY A 63 0.99 -15.78 10.51
N ASN A 64 -0.14 -16.26 9.96
CA ASN A 64 -0.25 -16.72 8.59
C ASN A 64 -0.15 -15.54 7.62
N MET A 65 0.50 -15.75 6.48
CA MET A 65 0.62 -14.72 5.45
C MET A 65 -0.70 -14.53 4.72
N THR A 66 -1.11 -13.28 4.56
CA THR A 66 -2.31 -12.86 3.84
C THR A 66 -1.92 -11.92 2.71
N GLY A 67 -2.70 -11.93 1.63
CA GLY A 67 -2.44 -11.12 0.45
C GLY A 67 -3.73 -10.51 -0.10
N GLN A 68 -3.65 -9.27 -0.58
CA GLN A 68 -4.74 -8.56 -1.24
C GLN A 68 -4.27 -7.96 -2.55
N TRP A 69 -5.11 -8.05 -3.57
CA TRP A 69 -4.95 -7.37 -4.85
C TRP A 69 -5.94 -6.21 -4.92
N ILE A 70 -5.44 -4.99 -4.88
CA ILE A 70 -6.22 -3.77 -4.94
C ILE A 70 -6.02 -3.16 -6.33
N SER A 71 -7.10 -3.02 -7.09
CA SER A 71 -7.07 -2.50 -8.45
C SER A 71 -8.23 -1.54 -8.70
N PHE A 72 -8.24 -0.94 -9.89
CA PHE A 72 -9.37 -0.12 -10.35
C PHE A 72 -10.73 -0.85 -10.28
N TRP A 73 -10.74 -2.17 -10.45
CA TRP A 73 -11.94 -3.00 -10.41
C TRP A 73 -12.35 -3.43 -8.99
N GLY A 74 -11.63 -2.97 -7.97
CA GLY A 74 -11.87 -3.30 -6.58
C GLY A 74 -10.73 -4.10 -5.95
N MET A 75 -11.01 -4.60 -4.74
CA MET A 75 -10.09 -5.36 -3.90
C MET A 75 -10.50 -6.83 -3.87
N ASN A 76 -9.55 -7.72 -4.15
CA ASN A 76 -9.73 -9.17 -4.06
C ASN A 76 -8.70 -9.77 -3.12
N GLU A 77 -9.13 -10.68 -2.26
CA GLU A 77 -8.22 -11.48 -1.44
C GLU A 77 -7.51 -12.53 -2.29
N LEU A 78 -6.21 -12.69 -2.04
CA LEU A 78 -5.40 -13.74 -2.65
C LEU A 78 -5.51 -15.02 -1.84
N LYS A 79 -5.58 -16.15 -2.54
CA LYS A 79 -5.62 -17.49 -1.93
C LYS A 79 -4.25 -18.15 -2.04
N ASP A 80 -3.99 -19.10 -1.15
CA ASP A 80 -2.77 -19.93 -1.12
C ASP A 80 -1.46 -19.13 -1.22
N VAL A 81 -1.42 -18.00 -0.52
CA VAL A 81 -0.30 -17.06 -0.55
C VAL A 81 0.88 -17.65 0.21
N LYS A 82 1.99 -17.91 -0.50
CA LYS A 82 3.21 -18.53 0.03
C LYS A 82 4.45 -17.79 -0.45
N PHE A 83 5.45 -17.69 0.40
CA PHE A 83 6.76 -17.13 0.07
C PHE A 83 7.84 -18.02 0.66
N GLU A 84 8.44 -18.84 -0.20
CA GLU A 84 9.42 -19.86 0.14
C GLU A 84 10.55 -19.80 -0.89
N ASP A 85 11.80 -20.03 -0.48
CA ASP A 85 12.97 -20.00 -1.38
C ASP A 85 13.07 -18.74 -2.26
N ASN A 86 12.65 -17.59 -1.72
CA ASN A 86 12.61 -16.31 -2.40
C ASN A 86 11.67 -16.29 -3.64
N LYS A 87 10.66 -17.16 -3.63
CA LYS A 87 9.63 -17.30 -4.66
C LYS A 87 8.26 -17.08 -4.04
N LEU A 88 7.50 -16.16 -4.62
CA LEU A 88 6.12 -15.86 -4.27
C LEU A 88 5.18 -16.71 -5.12
N SER A 89 4.24 -17.38 -4.47
CA SER A 89 3.14 -18.08 -5.14
C SER A 89 1.81 -17.65 -4.53
N PHE A 90 0.80 -17.42 -5.37
CA PHE A 90 -0.56 -17.12 -4.92
C PHE A 90 -1.57 -17.40 -6.03
N VAL A 91 -2.83 -17.57 -5.64
CA VAL A 91 -3.98 -17.71 -6.53
C VAL A 91 -4.80 -16.43 -6.45
N GLN A 92 -4.97 -15.77 -7.59
CA GLN A 92 -5.83 -14.61 -7.74
C GLN A 92 -7.15 -15.05 -8.35
N VAL A 93 -8.26 -14.70 -7.69
CA VAL A 93 -9.61 -14.90 -8.21
C VAL A 93 -10.23 -13.52 -8.45
N VAL A 94 -10.54 -13.20 -9.71
CA VAL A 94 -11.17 -11.95 -10.11
C VAL A 94 -12.58 -12.25 -10.57
N ARG A 95 -13.57 -11.59 -9.98
CA ARG A 95 -14.97 -11.68 -10.41
C ARG A 95 -15.33 -10.44 -11.20
N PHE A 96 -15.83 -10.62 -12.41
CA PHE A 96 -16.24 -9.54 -13.29
C PHE A 96 -17.63 -9.84 -13.88
N GLY A 97 -18.65 -9.17 -13.37
CA GLY A 97 -20.04 -9.50 -13.64
C GLY A 97 -20.37 -10.91 -13.17
N ASP A 98 -20.91 -11.74 -14.05
CA ASP A 98 -21.21 -13.15 -13.78
C ASP A 98 -20.01 -14.10 -14.02
N ASN A 99 -18.86 -13.57 -14.49
CA ASN A 99 -17.69 -14.37 -14.81
C ASN A 99 -16.68 -14.37 -13.66
N GLU A 100 -16.06 -15.54 -13.41
CA GLU A 100 -14.95 -15.72 -12.48
C GLU A 100 -13.69 -16.12 -13.25
N PHE A 101 -12.63 -15.35 -13.09
CA PHE A 101 -11.31 -15.60 -13.67
C PHE A 101 -10.35 -15.98 -12.56
N THR A 102 -9.70 -17.13 -12.69
CA THR A 102 -8.68 -17.59 -11.74
C THR A 102 -7.32 -17.59 -12.42
N SER A 103 -6.32 -17.00 -11.76
CA SER A 103 -4.93 -16.96 -12.20
C SER A 103 -4.01 -17.46 -11.10
N ASN A 104 -3.04 -18.29 -11.46
CA ASN A 104 -2.01 -18.78 -10.56
C ASN A 104 -0.70 -18.06 -10.86
N PHE A 105 -0.15 -17.36 -9.87
CA PHE A 105 1.14 -16.70 -9.98
C PHE A 105 2.20 -17.49 -9.23
N THR A 106 3.41 -17.54 -9.81
CA THR A 106 4.58 -18.19 -9.21
C THR A 106 5.84 -17.53 -9.78
N GLY A 107 6.61 -16.82 -8.95
CA GLY A 107 7.77 -16.04 -9.41
C GLY A 107 8.68 -15.56 -8.30
#